data_AF-A0A6P6RTQ7-F1
#
_entry.id   AF-A0A6P6RTQ7-F1
#
_cell.length_a   1.000
_cell.length_b   1.000
_cell.length_c   1.000
_cell.angle_alpha   90.00
_cell.angle_beta   90.00
_cell.angle_gamma   90.00
#
_symmetry.space_group_name_H-M   'P 1'
#
loop_
_entity.id
_entity.type
_entity.pdbx_description
1 polymer ?
#
loop_
_entity_poly.entity_id
_entity_poly.type
_entity_poly.pdbx_seq_one_letter_code
_entity_poly.pdbx_strand_id
1 'polypeptide(L)'
;MSKTASDSRPWVEKYRPRKIAEVSQQVEAKRLLSRIIETGNMPHLLFFGPPGSGKTSAALALVKELFGREDAKTRLLELNASDERGIRVVREKIKKYTRTNTPKGKINPETGREMPPWKVVMLDEADMMTPDAQAALRRIMEAFARNTRFIIICNYVHKIIDPLFSRCSPHRFEPVSPEAQIERLQMICKAESLTVASRALERLMSLTCGDLRRAVNLLQSAAGIHRTITEDAILEVAVHPPSYVVQSVLSACATSPDAVNEIAEEVANQGWDVALLLQEMVVEVVKSDHLSDLQKATILHELGVTEFAVLQGRELLPLAMS
;
A
#
# COMPACT_ATOMS: atom_id res chain seq x y z
N MET A 1 -33.61 -0.50 -19.74
CA MET A 1 -32.56 0.41 -19.21
C MET A 1 -31.23 -0.29 -19.36
N SER A 2 -30.39 0.22 -20.25
CA SER A 2 -29.12 -0.36 -20.67
C SER A 2 -28.18 -0.57 -19.48
N LYS A 3 -27.81 -1.82 -19.18
CA LYS A 3 -26.61 -2.12 -18.38
C LYS A 3 -25.43 -1.51 -19.14
N THR A 4 -24.98 -0.33 -18.72
CA THR A 4 -23.71 0.24 -19.14
C THR A 4 -22.66 -0.85 -18.96
N ALA A 5 -21.90 -1.14 -20.04
CA ALA A 5 -20.85 -2.15 -20.04
C ALA A 5 -20.05 -2.04 -18.74
N SER A 6 -20.13 -3.07 -17.89
CA SER A 6 -19.51 -3.04 -16.57
C SER A 6 -18.01 -2.90 -16.79
N ASP A 7 -17.46 -1.75 -16.39
CA ASP A 7 -16.03 -1.49 -16.41
C ASP A 7 -15.32 -2.64 -15.66
N SER A 8 -14.66 -3.53 -16.39
CA SER A 8 -14.07 -4.78 -15.88
C SER A 8 -12.76 -4.55 -15.12
N ARG A 9 -12.35 -3.29 -14.98
CA ARG A 9 -11.12 -2.94 -14.26
C ARG A 9 -11.28 -3.21 -12.77
N PRO A 10 -10.22 -3.71 -12.10
CA PRO A 10 -10.19 -3.78 -10.64
C PRO A 10 -10.50 -2.42 -10.01
N TRP A 11 -11.21 -2.42 -8.87
CA TRP A 11 -11.63 -1.21 -8.19
C TRP A 11 -10.47 -0.32 -7.75
N VAL A 12 -9.33 -0.93 -7.43
CA VAL A 12 -8.08 -0.22 -7.14
C VAL A 12 -7.68 0.72 -8.29
N GLU A 13 -7.88 0.32 -9.55
CA GLU A 13 -7.60 1.15 -10.72
C GLU A 13 -8.77 2.04 -11.10
N LYS A 14 -9.99 1.50 -11.05
CA LYS A 14 -11.22 2.24 -11.39
C LYS A 14 -11.40 3.49 -10.51
N TYR A 15 -11.16 3.33 -9.21
CA TYR A 15 -11.25 4.38 -8.20
C TYR A 15 -9.89 4.97 -7.83
N ARG A 16 -8.85 4.78 -8.65
CA ARG A 16 -7.56 5.45 -8.43
C ARG A 16 -7.76 6.99 -8.51
N PRO A 17 -7.30 7.76 -7.51
CA PRO A 17 -7.37 9.23 -7.54
C PRO A 17 -6.81 9.80 -8.85
N ARG A 18 -7.56 10.68 -9.49
CA ARG A 18 -7.14 11.36 -10.73
C ARG A 18 -6.63 12.77 -10.48
N LYS A 19 -7.03 13.36 -9.35
CA LYS A 19 -6.61 14.68 -8.88
C LYS A 19 -5.94 14.57 -7.51
N ILE A 20 -5.04 15.51 -7.21
CA ILE A 20 -4.38 15.67 -5.91
C ILE A 20 -5.41 15.85 -4.79
N ALA A 21 -6.50 16.57 -5.06
CA ALA A 21 -7.59 16.76 -4.11
C ALA A 21 -8.20 15.43 -3.63
N GLU A 22 -8.26 14.42 -4.50
CA GLU A 22 -8.90 13.12 -4.25
C GLU A 22 -8.01 12.12 -3.47
N VAL A 23 -6.72 12.41 -3.28
CA VAL A 23 -5.83 11.55 -2.49
C VAL A 23 -6.27 11.59 -1.02
N SER A 24 -6.41 10.47 -0.31
CA SER A 24 -6.89 10.51 1.08
C SER A 24 -5.84 11.08 2.05
N GLN A 25 -6.25 11.98 2.96
CA GLN A 25 -5.53 12.48 4.15
C GLN A 25 -4.15 13.16 4.00
N GLN A 26 -3.38 12.96 2.93
CA GLN A 26 -1.99 13.44 2.83
C GLN A 26 -1.87 14.98 2.73
N VAL A 27 -2.03 15.71 3.84
CA VAL A 27 -2.17 17.19 3.86
C VAL A 27 -0.91 17.89 3.36
N GLU A 28 0.26 17.52 3.88
CA GLU A 28 1.54 18.13 3.50
C GLU A 28 1.86 17.86 2.03
N ALA A 29 1.72 16.60 1.60
CA ALA A 29 1.95 16.21 0.22
C ALA A 29 0.99 16.96 -0.71
N LYS A 30 -0.30 17.00 -0.41
CA LYS A 30 -1.28 17.77 -1.20
C LYS A 30 -0.90 19.24 -1.33
N ARG A 31 -0.57 19.91 -0.21
CA ARG A 31 -0.21 21.33 -0.20
C ARG A 31 0.98 21.62 -1.12
N LEU A 32 2.02 20.80 -1.07
CA LEU A 32 3.16 20.93 -1.96
C LEU A 32 2.78 20.67 -3.42
N LEU A 33 2.11 19.55 -3.69
CA LEU A 33 1.79 19.14 -5.06
C LEU A 33 0.87 20.17 -5.73
N SER A 34 -0.09 20.75 -5.01
CA SER A 34 -0.90 21.88 -5.49
C SER A 34 -0.04 23.10 -5.84
N ARG A 35 0.92 23.48 -4.99
CA ARG A 35 1.86 24.58 -5.28
C ARG A 35 2.73 24.28 -6.51
N ILE A 36 3.14 23.04 -6.72
CA ILE A 36 3.87 22.63 -7.92
C ILE A 36 3.00 22.80 -9.17
N ILE A 37 1.71 22.43 -9.09
CA ILE A 37 0.75 22.58 -10.19
C ILE A 37 0.48 24.06 -10.50
N GLU A 38 0.55 24.94 -9.51
CA GLU A 38 0.40 26.39 -9.67
C GLU A 38 1.65 27.07 -10.25
N THR A 39 2.82 26.72 -9.74
CA THR A 39 4.07 27.42 -10.08
C THR A 39 4.80 26.81 -11.27
N GLY A 40 4.52 25.54 -11.61
CA GLY A 40 5.29 24.77 -12.59
C GLY A 40 6.74 24.49 -12.16
N ASN A 41 7.13 24.89 -10.95
CA ASN A 41 8.47 24.70 -10.40
C ASN A 41 8.50 23.45 -9.53
N MET A 42 8.89 22.33 -10.15
CA MET A 42 9.02 21.05 -9.46
C MET A 42 10.50 20.73 -9.22
N PRO A 43 10.96 20.49 -7.98
CA PRO A 43 12.26 19.85 -7.74
C PRO A 43 12.19 18.36 -8.11
N HIS A 44 13.28 17.60 -7.92
CA HIS A 44 13.12 16.14 -7.87
C HIS A 44 12.37 15.77 -6.59
N LEU A 45 11.46 14.80 -6.65
CA LEU A 45 10.62 14.41 -5.52
C LEU A 45 10.99 13.00 -5.08
N LEU A 46 10.96 12.77 -3.77
CA LEU A 46 11.09 11.45 -3.16
C LEU A 46 9.86 11.17 -2.30
N PHE A 47 9.03 10.22 -2.70
CA PHE A 47 7.84 9.79 -1.96
C PHE A 47 8.15 8.50 -1.23
N PHE A 48 7.96 8.49 0.09
CA PHE A 48 8.22 7.32 0.90
C PHE A 48 7.15 7.10 1.97
N GLY A 49 6.95 5.86 2.38
CA GLY A 49 5.92 5.49 3.34
C GLY A 49 5.42 4.08 3.15
N PRO A 50 4.48 3.59 3.97
CA PRO A 50 3.95 2.24 3.88
C PRO A 50 3.25 1.98 2.53
N PRO A 51 3.08 0.70 2.15
CA PRO A 51 2.24 0.34 1.00
C PRO A 51 0.81 0.85 1.17
N GLY A 52 0.09 1.04 0.06
CA GLY A 52 -1.31 1.49 0.10
C GLY A 52 -1.56 2.96 0.49
N SER A 53 -0.53 3.71 0.90
CA SER A 53 -0.65 5.12 1.33
C SER A 53 -0.93 6.14 0.21
N GLY A 54 -0.90 5.72 -1.06
CA GLY A 54 -1.24 6.56 -2.21
C GLY A 54 -0.08 7.24 -2.93
N LYS A 55 1.18 6.88 -2.65
CA LYS A 55 2.39 7.44 -3.29
C LYS A 55 2.33 7.49 -4.83
N THR A 56 2.17 6.32 -5.47
CA THR A 56 2.08 6.21 -6.93
C THR A 56 0.86 6.95 -7.48
N SER A 57 -0.27 6.91 -6.76
CA SER A 57 -1.49 7.62 -7.16
C SER A 57 -1.31 9.14 -7.13
N ALA A 58 -0.64 9.68 -6.11
CA ALA A 58 -0.32 11.11 -6.01
C ALA A 58 0.64 11.56 -7.12
N ALA A 59 1.67 10.75 -7.43
CA ALA A 59 2.59 11.02 -8.53
C ALA A 59 1.87 11.07 -9.89
N LEU A 60 1.02 10.09 -10.18
CA LEU A 60 0.25 10.04 -11.41
C LEU A 60 -0.78 11.18 -11.50
N ALA A 61 -1.45 11.51 -10.40
CA ALA A 61 -2.39 12.63 -10.34
C ALA A 61 -1.67 13.96 -10.60
N LEU A 62 -0.50 14.19 -9.99
CA LEU A 62 0.34 15.36 -10.24
C LEU A 62 0.65 15.52 -11.73
N VAL A 63 1.15 14.45 -12.37
CA VAL A 63 1.54 14.48 -13.79
C VAL A 63 0.34 14.75 -14.70
N LYS A 64 -0.81 14.13 -14.41
CA LYS A 64 -2.06 14.36 -15.16
C LYS A 64 -2.54 15.80 -15.00
N GLU A 65 -2.47 16.39 -13.82
CA GLU A 65 -2.87 17.79 -13.61
C GLU A 65 -1.89 18.79 -14.23
N LEU A 66 -0.59 18.48 -14.27
CA LEU A 66 0.41 19.32 -14.92
C LEU A 66 0.30 19.32 -16.44
N PHE A 67 0.17 18.15 -17.06
CA PHE A 67 0.26 18.00 -18.52
C PHE A 67 -1.06 17.66 -19.21
N GLY A 68 -2.11 17.30 -18.49
CA GLY A 68 -3.34 16.78 -19.06
C GLY A 68 -3.20 15.33 -19.54
N ARG A 69 -4.34 14.66 -19.82
CA ARG A 69 -4.37 13.20 -20.08
C ARG A 69 -3.56 12.74 -21.29
N GLU A 70 -3.55 13.53 -22.36
CA GLU A 70 -2.88 13.17 -23.62
C GLU A 70 -1.37 13.39 -23.53
N ASP A 71 -0.94 14.61 -23.18
CA ASP A 71 0.49 14.91 -23.06
C ASP A 71 1.14 14.18 -21.89
N ALA A 72 0.41 13.82 -20.81
CA ALA A 72 0.95 12.98 -19.73
C ALA A 72 1.52 11.65 -20.23
N LYS A 73 0.92 11.01 -21.25
CA LYS A 73 1.42 9.74 -21.82
C LYS A 73 2.79 9.89 -22.49
N THR A 74 3.10 11.08 -23.00
CA THR A 74 4.36 11.37 -23.71
C THR A 74 5.40 12.04 -22.82
N ARG A 75 4.95 12.70 -21.75
CA ARG A 75 5.76 13.45 -20.78
C ARG A 75 5.99 12.70 -19.46
N LEU A 76 5.45 11.50 -19.31
CA LEU A 76 5.76 10.57 -18.23
C LEU A 76 6.47 9.32 -18.77
N LEU A 77 7.63 9.01 -18.20
CA LEU A 77 8.23 7.68 -18.28
C LEU A 77 8.07 7.00 -16.93
N GLU A 78 7.18 6.01 -16.85
CA GLU A 78 7.01 5.15 -15.68
C GLU A 78 7.92 3.93 -15.81
N LEU A 79 8.69 3.66 -14.76
CA LEU A 79 9.58 2.52 -14.66
C LEU A 79 9.39 1.91 -13.27
N ASN A 80 9.06 0.63 -13.20
CA ASN A 80 9.22 -0.12 -11.97
C ASN A 80 10.70 -0.51 -11.85
N ALA A 81 11.33 -0.13 -10.74
CA ALA A 81 12.75 -0.36 -10.53
C ALA A 81 13.08 -1.81 -10.14
N SER A 82 12.08 -2.59 -9.72
CA SER A 82 12.23 -4.02 -9.41
C SER A 82 12.25 -4.95 -10.63
N ASP A 83 11.92 -4.45 -11.83
CA ASP A 83 11.95 -5.24 -13.05
C ASP A 83 13.34 -5.87 -13.29
N GLU A 84 13.39 -7.19 -13.49
CA GLU A 84 14.58 -8.04 -13.68
C GLU A 84 15.47 -7.69 -14.91
N ARG A 85 15.15 -6.61 -15.62
CA ARG A 85 15.80 -6.24 -16.89
C ARG A 85 17.12 -5.49 -16.73
N GLY A 86 17.65 -5.44 -15.51
CA GLY A 86 18.95 -4.88 -15.18
C GLY A 86 19.02 -3.35 -15.25
N ILE A 87 19.80 -2.77 -14.34
CA ILE A 87 20.14 -1.34 -14.29
C ILE A 87 20.52 -0.74 -15.66
N ARG A 88 21.18 -1.50 -16.53
CA ARG A 88 21.65 -1.02 -17.84
C ARG A 88 20.49 -0.62 -18.74
N VAL A 89 19.42 -1.42 -18.77
CA VAL A 89 18.23 -1.14 -19.60
C VAL A 89 17.45 0.05 -19.05
N VAL A 90 17.30 0.15 -17.73
CA VAL A 90 16.68 1.31 -17.07
C VAL A 90 17.45 2.59 -17.43
N ARG A 91 18.78 2.56 -17.29
CA ARG A 91 19.67 3.67 -17.65
C ARG A 91 19.56 4.08 -19.12
N GLU A 92 19.51 3.12 -20.03
CA GLU A 92 19.38 3.39 -21.47
C GLU A 92 18.01 3.97 -21.84
N LYS A 93 16.93 3.42 -21.28
CA LYS A 93 15.57 3.95 -21.47
C LYS A 93 15.47 5.39 -20.98
N ILE A 94 15.97 5.67 -19.78
CA ILE A 94 15.99 7.03 -19.22
C ILE A 94 16.81 7.94 -20.14
N LYS A 95 18.03 7.56 -20.53
CA LYS A 95 18.87 8.37 -21.44
C LYS A 95 18.20 8.65 -22.79
N LYS A 96 17.52 7.65 -23.38
CA LYS A 96 16.81 7.83 -24.65
C LYS A 96 15.66 8.83 -24.48
N TYR A 97 14.91 8.70 -23.39
CA TYR A 97 13.78 9.55 -23.07
C TYR A 97 14.17 11.00 -22.75
N THR A 98 15.25 11.21 -21.98
CA THR A 98 15.74 12.56 -21.63
C THR A 98 16.33 13.32 -22.82
N ARG A 99 16.75 12.63 -23.88
CA ARG A 99 17.27 13.23 -25.13
C ARG A 99 16.18 13.71 -26.08
N THR A 100 14.96 13.20 -25.96
CA THR A 100 13.86 13.61 -26.83
C THR A 100 13.36 15.01 -26.43
N ASN A 101 13.29 15.94 -27.38
CA ASN A 101 12.81 17.29 -27.13
C ASN A 101 11.32 17.33 -26.75
N THR A 102 10.96 18.30 -25.90
CA THR A 102 9.57 18.58 -25.51
C THR A 102 9.13 19.89 -26.15
N PRO A 103 7.96 19.97 -26.80
CA PRO A 103 7.42 21.22 -27.30
C PRO A 103 7.13 22.21 -26.15
N LYS A 104 7.56 23.46 -26.32
CA LYS A 104 7.33 24.58 -25.38
C LYS A 104 6.02 25.30 -25.71
N GLY A 105 5.42 25.99 -24.74
CA GLY A 105 4.24 26.84 -24.96
C GLY A 105 2.93 26.09 -25.18
N LYS A 106 2.88 24.77 -24.91
CA LYS A 106 1.62 24.03 -24.92
C LYS A 106 0.80 24.40 -23.69
N ILE A 107 -0.49 24.59 -23.87
CA ILE A 107 -1.45 24.86 -22.80
C ILE A 107 -2.16 23.55 -22.47
N ASN A 108 -2.27 23.24 -21.18
CA ASN A 108 -3.07 22.12 -20.72
C ASN A 108 -4.56 22.42 -20.95
N PRO A 109 -5.28 21.65 -21.78
CA PRO A 109 -6.68 21.91 -22.10
C PRO A 109 -7.61 21.74 -20.90
N GLU A 110 -7.23 20.98 -19.87
CA GLU A 110 -8.05 20.75 -18.69
C GLU A 110 -7.94 21.86 -17.63
N THR A 111 -6.78 22.52 -17.54
CA THR A 111 -6.50 23.53 -16.51
C THR A 111 -6.30 24.94 -17.07
N GLY A 112 -6.14 25.09 -18.39
CA GLY A 112 -5.83 26.36 -19.06
C GLY A 112 -4.44 26.91 -18.76
N ARG A 113 -3.59 26.15 -18.04
CA ARG A 113 -2.24 26.57 -17.63
C ARG A 113 -1.20 26.18 -18.67
N GLU A 114 -0.13 26.97 -18.78
CA GLU A 114 1.01 26.60 -19.60
C GLU A 114 1.72 25.37 -19.01
N MET A 115 1.94 24.36 -19.84
CA MET A 115 2.66 23.16 -19.44
C MET A 115 4.14 23.48 -19.23
N PRO A 116 4.74 23.03 -18.11
CA PRO A 116 6.17 23.24 -17.89
C PRO A 116 7.04 22.63 -19.02
N PRO A 117 8.18 23.24 -19.38
CA PRO A 117 9.02 22.80 -20.51
C PRO A 117 9.95 21.63 -20.16
N TRP A 118 9.54 20.75 -19.25
CA TRP A 118 10.29 19.58 -18.80
C TRP A 118 9.42 18.32 -18.78
N LYS A 119 10.07 17.16 -18.69
CA LYS A 119 9.42 15.84 -18.62
C LYS A 119 9.58 15.23 -17.23
N VAL A 120 8.79 14.20 -16.94
CA VAL A 120 8.86 13.43 -15.70
C VAL A 120 9.33 12.01 -15.97
N VAL A 121 10.24 11.54 -15.12
CA VAL A 121 10.57 10.13 -14.97
C VAL A 121 10.11 9.70 -13.58
N MET A 122 9.22 8.72 -13.51
CA MET A 122 8.74 8.12 -12.27
C MET A 122 9.40 6.76 -12.10
N LEU A 123 10.08 6.58 -10.97
CA LEU A 123 10.72 5.33 -10.58
C LEU A 123 9.99 4.78 -9.36
N ASP A 124 9.21 3.72 -9.54
CA ASP A 124 8.55 3.02 -8.45
C ASP A 124 9.46 1.93 -7.87
N GLU A 125 9.28 1.60 -6.59
CA GLU A 125 10.07 0.59 -5.86
C GLU A 125 11.60 0.82 -5.91
N ALA A 126 12.03 2.09 -5.83
CA ALA A 126 13.44 2.46 -5.91
C ALA A 126 14.31 1.87 -4.79
N ASP A 127 13.69 1.47 -3.67
CA ASP A 127 14.33 0.74 -2.58
C ASP A 127 14.72 -0.71 -2.92
N MET A 128 14.24 -1.24 -4.04
CA MET A 128 14.68 -2.53 -4.59
C MET A 128 15.90 -2.40 -5.53
N MET A 129 16.36 -1.18 -5.80
CA MET A 129 17.57 -0.96 -6.60
C MET A 129 18.83 -1.20 -5.79
N THR A 130 19.83 -1.82 -6.42
CA THR A 130 21.17 -1.91 -5.83
C THR A 130 21.80 -0.52 -5.62
N PRO A 131 22.69 -0.36 -4.63
CA PRO A 131 23.34 0.94 -4.37
C PRO A 131 24.09 1.50 -5.60
N ASP A 132 24.74 0.63 -6.38
CA ASP A 132 25.41 1.01 -7.64
C ASP A 132 24.42 1.56 -8.68
N ALA A 133 23.21 1.00 -8.70
CA ALA A 133 22.13 1.46 -9.57
C ALA A 133 21.63 2.85 -9.21
N GLN A 134 21.47 3.10 -7.92
CA GLN A 134 21.11 4.42 -7.41
C GLN A 134 22.23 5.44 -7.68
N ALA A 135 23.51 5.06 -7.54
CA ALA A 135 24.65 5.91 -7.84
C ALA A 135 24.74 6.29 -9.33
N ALA A 136 24.40 5.36 -10.23
CA ALA A 136 24.33 5.65 -11.65
C ALA A 136 23.15 6.58 -12.00
N LEU A 137 22.00 6.39 -11.35
CA LEU A 137 20.82 7.24 -11.51
C LEU A 137 21.12 8.69 -11.09
N ARG A 138 21.81 8.90 -9.97
CA ARG A 138 22.26 10.22 -9.52
C ARG A 138 22.95 11.01 -10.64
N ARG A 139 23.91 10.41 -11.34
CA ARG A 139 24.65 11.08 -12.43
C ARG A 139 23.73 11.51 -13.57
N ILE A 140 22.69 10.72 -13.86
CA ILE A 140 21.69 11.02 -14.89
C ILE A 140 20.79 12.17 -14.43
N MET A 141 20.37 12.17 -13.16
CA MET A 141 19.57 13.25 -12.59
C MET A 141 20.30 14.59 -12.69
N GLU A 142 21.57 14.64 -12.29
CA GLU A 142 22.40 15.84 -12.40
C GLU A 142 22.56 16.32 -13.86
N ALA A 143 22.87 15.41 -14.78
CA ALA A 143 23.11 15.75 -16.18
C ALA A 143 21.86 16.29 -16.91
N PHE A 144 20.66 15.82 -16.53
CA PHE A 144 19.40 16.16 -17.20
C PHE A 144 18.45 17.00 -16.34
N ALA A 145 18.92 17.56 -15.23
CA ALA A 145 18.13 18.39 -14.30
C ALA A 145 17.52 19.66 -14.95
N ARG A 146 17.93 20.06 -16.15
CA ARG A 146 17.28 21.18 -16.87
C ARG A 146 15.98 20.77 -17.57
N ASN A 147 15.95 19.57 -18.15
CA ASN A 147 14.88 19.14 -19.06
C ASN A 147 14.00 18.04 -18.46
N THR A 148 14.46 17.37 -17.41
CA THR A 148 13.78 16.23 -16.78
C THR A 148 13.67 16.44 -15.28
N ARG A 149 12.57 15.95 -14.70
CA ARG A 149 12.33 15.87 -13.27
C ARG A 149 12.06 14.43 -12.89
N PHE A 150 12.54 14.03 -11.73
CA PHE A 150 12.40 12.68 -11.22
C PHE A 150 11.42 12.65 -10.06
N ILE A 151 10.56 11.64 -10.04
CA ILE A 151 9.73 11.27 -8.90
C ILE A 151 10.17 9.86 -8.51
N ILE A 152 10.82 9.74 -7.36
CA ILE A 152 11.32 8.49 -6.82
C ILE A 152 10.33 8.03 -5.77
N ILE A 153 9.86 6.79 -5.84
CA ILE A 153 8.92 6.21 -4.90
C ILE A 153 9.60 5.01 -4.24
N CYS A 154 9.53 4.93 -2.92
CA CYS A 154 10.02 3.78 -2.16
C CYS A 154 9.15 3.51 -0.93
N ASN A 155 9.28 2.33 -0.33
CA ASN A 155 8.67 2.07 0.97
C ASN A 155 9.62 2.46 2.11
N TYR A 156 10.92 2.14 1.94
CA TYR A 156 11.93 2.34 2.96
C TYR A 156 12.98 3.37 2.54
N VAL A 157 13.03 4.52 3.23
CA VAL A 157 14.00 5.59 2.95
C VAL A 157 15.44 5.15 3.24
N HIS A 158 15.67 4.34 4.26
CA HIS A 158 17.02 3.89 4.65
C HIS A 158 17.71 3.03 3.58
N LYS A 159 16.96 2.50 2.60
CA LYS A 159 17.51 1.77 1.44
C LYS A 159 17.94 2.71 0.31
N ILE A 160 17.64 4.00 0.42
CA ILE A 160 18.03 5.02 -0.55
C ILE A 160 19.36 5.64 -0.13
N ILE A 161 20.32 5.70 -1.04
CA ILE A 161 21.64 6.29 -0.76
C ILE A 161 21.53 7.81 -0.50
N ASP A 162 22.27 8.33 0.47
CA ASP A 162 22.28 9.77 0.82
C ASP A 162 22.53 10.70 -0.39
N PRO A 163 23.41 10.36 -1.36
CA PRO A 163 23.59 11.18 -2.55
C PRO A 163 22.33 11.32 -3.41
N LEU A 164 21.43 10.34 -3.41
CA LEU A 164 20.15 10.42 -4.13
C LEU A 164 19.12 11.21 -3.31
N PHE A 165 19.05 10.92 -2.00
CA PHE A 165 18.17 11.59 -1.05
C PHE A 165 18.39 13.11 -1.04
N SER A 166 19.65 13.56 -0.93
CA SER A 166 20.03 14.98 -0.90
C SER A 166 19.64 15.80 -2.14
N ARG A 167 19.32 15.17 -3.26
CA ARG A 167 18.92 15.84 -4.52
C ARG A 167 17.42 15.89 -4.73
N CYS A 168 16.66 15.26 -3.84
CA CYS A 168 15.22 15.19 -3.89
C CYS A 168 14.61 15.96 -2.73
N SER A 169 13.40 16.46 -2.91
CA SER A 169 12.55 16.94 -1.83
C SER A 169 11.83 15.72 -1.24
N PRO A 170 12.12 15.32 0.02
CA PRO A 170 11.53 14.16 0.64
C PRO A 170 10.12 14.46 1.15
N HIS A 171 9.17 13.60 0.81
CA HIS A 171 7.79 13.68 1.28
C HIS A 171 7.36 12.34 1.85
N ARG A 172 7.09 12.36 3.16
CA ARG A 172 6.53 11.23 3.88
C ARG A 172 5.05 11.11 3.57
N PHE A 173 4.64 9.92 3.18
CA PHE A 173 3.26 9.49 3.11
C PHE A 173 2.95 8.69 4.35
N GLU A 174 1.96 9.14 5.11
CA GLU A 174 1.54 8.45 6.32
C GLU A 174 0.59 7.30 5.98
N PRO A 175 0.49 6.26 6.83
CA PRO A 175 -0.61 5.29 6.73
C PRO A 175 -1.95 6.05 6.71
N VAL A 176 -2.89 5.59 5.89
CA VAL A 176 -4.20 6.23 5.82
C VAL A 176 -4.97 5.89 7.10
N SER A 177 -5.53 6.91 7.75
CA SER A 177 -6.30 6.80 8.97
C SER A 177 -7.61 6.06 8.71
N PRO A 178 -8.14 5.36 9.73
CA PRO A 178 -9.38 4.62 9.60
C PRO A 178 -10.53 5.49 9.07
N GLU A 179 -10.62 6.75 9.50
CA GLU A 179 -11.70 7.66 9.10
C GLU A 179 -11.63 7.98 7.59
N ALA A 180 -10.43 8.30 7.09
CA ALA A 180 -10.22 8.62 5.69
C ALA A 180 -10.35 7.39 4.78
N GLN A 181 -10.03 6.20 5.29
CA GLN A 181 -10.28 4.94 4.59
C GLN A 181 -11.79 4.64 4.52
N ILE A 182 -12.52 4.79 5.63
CA ILE A 182 -13.98 4.58 5.69
C ILE A 182 -14.69 5.52 4.71
N GLU A 183 -14.33 6.81 4.69
CA GLU A 183 -14.92 7.78 3.74
C GLU A 183 -14.73 7.33 2.29
N ARG A 184 -13.52 6.87 1.94
CA ARG A 184 -13.21 6.40 0.60
C ARG A 184 -13.97 5.12 0.25
N LEU A 185 -14.04 4.15 1.16
CA LEU A 185 -14.75 2.90 0.95
C LEU A 185 -16.26 3.12 0.83
N GLN A 186 -16.84 4.00 1.66
CA GLN A 186 -18.25 4.37 1.55
C GLN A 186 -18.57 5.01 0.19
N MET A 187 -17.67 5.82 -0.37
CA MET A 187 -17.83 6.36 -1.71
C MET A 187 -17.84 5.25 -2.78
N ILE A 188 -16.97 4.25 -2.66
CA ILE A 188 -16.94 3.08 -3.55
C ILE A 188 -18.24 2.27 -3.40
N CYS A 189 -18.68 1.98 -2.18
CA CYS A 189 -19.92 1.25 -1.91
C CYS A 189 -21.14 1.95 -2.51
N LYS A 190 -21.22 3.29 -2.39
CA LYS A 190 -22.30 4.08 -3.01
C LYS A 190 -22.25 4.00 -4.54
N ALA A 191 -21.05 4.08 -5.13
CA ALA A 191 -20.88 4.01 -6.57
C ALA A 191 -21.21 2.63 -7.16
N GLU A 192 -20.94 1.56 -6.42
CA GLU A 192 -21.23 0.17 -6.81
C GLU A 192 -22.58 -0.34 -6.29
N SER A 193 -23.37 0.51 -5.61
CA SER A 193 -24.69 0.17 -5.03
C SER A 193 -24.66 -1.03 -4.07
N LEU A 194 -23.67 -1.06 -3.17
CA LEU A 194 -23.48 -2.11 -2.17
C LEU A 194 -24.07 -1.77 -0.80
N THR A 195 -24.65 -2.77 -0.16
CA THR A 195 -25.07 -2.71 1.25
C THR A 195 -23.97 -3.28 2.15
N VAL A 196 -23.38 -2.44 2.99
CA VAL A 196 -22.27 -2.81 3.88
C VAL A 196 -22.63 -2.49 5.33
N ALA A 197 -22.40 -3.44 6.24
CA ALA A 197 -22.56 -3.22 7.67
C ALA A 197 -21.41 -2.35 8.23
N SER A 198 -21.68 -1.50 9.21
CA SER A 198 -20.64 -0.65 9.83
C SER A 198 -19.52 -1.47 10.48
N ARG A 199 -19.87 -2.55 11.19
CA ARG A 199 -18.91 -3.50 11.77
C ARG A 199 -17.99 -4.14 10.73
N ALA A 200 -18.50 -4.39 9.53
CA ALA A 200 -17.73 -4.94 8.43
C ALA A 200 -16.63 -3.95 7.99
N LEU A 201 -16.95 -2.65 7.91
CA LEU A 201 -15.96 -1.62 7.61
C LEU A 201 -14.90 -1.51 8.71
N GLU A 202 -15.30 -1.49 9.98
CA GLU A 202 -14.38 -1.46 11.13
C GLU A 202 -13.43 -2.66 11.11
N ARG A 203 -13.95 -3.87 10.87
CA ARG A 203 -13.12 -5.08 10.77
C ARG A 203 -12.14 -4.98 9.61
N LEU A 204 -12.58 -4.49 8.45
CA LEU A 204 -11.71 -4.28 7.29
C LEU A 204 -10.59 -3.27 7.57
N MET A 205 -10.83 -2.24 8.38
CA MET A 205 -9.77 -1.32 8.83
C MET A 205 -8.76 -2.03 9.73
N SER A 206 -9.25 -2.85 10.68
CA SER A 206 -8.36 -3.62 11.56
C SER A 206 -7.44 -4.58 10.80
N LEU A 207 -7.93 -5.20 9.71
CA LEU A 207 -7.18 -6.16 8.91
C LEU A 207 -6.19 -5.50 7.94
N THR A 208 -6.43 -4.25 7.54
CA THR A 208 -5.67 -3.58 6.47
C THR A 208 -4.59 -2.64 7.00
N CYS A 209 -4.62 -2.29 8.29
CA CYS A 209 -3.59 -1.51 8.97
C CYS A 209 -3.14 -0.25 8.20
N GLY A 210 -4.09 0.48 7.59
CA GLY A 210 -3.80 1.69 6.80
C GLY A 210 -3.47 1.48 5.33
N ASP A 211 -3.46 0.23 4.82
CA ASP A 211 -3.32 -0.09 3.39
C ASP A 211 -4.68 -0.03 2.67
N LEU A 212 -4.92 1.11 2.01
CA LEU A 212 -6.15 1.33 1.24
C LEU A 212 -6.27 0.42 0.01
N ARG A 213 -5.15 -0.02 -0.58
CA ARG A 213 -5.19 -0.93 -1.74
C ARG A 213 -5.70 -2.30 -1.31
N ARG A 214 -5.16 -2.83 -0.19
CA ARG A 214 -5.63 -4.08 0.42
C ARG A 214 -7.10 -3.98 0.80
N ALA A 215 -7.50 -2.87 1.41
CA ALA A 215 -8.89 -2.60 1.78
C ALA A 215 -9.86 -2.68 0.60
N VAL A 216 -9.54 -2.01 -0.51
CA VAL A 216 -10.38 -2.01 -1.72
C VAL A 216 -10.43 -3.39 -2.37
N ASN A 217 -9.31 -4.12 -2.40
CA ASN A 217 -9.26 -5.47 -2.95
C ASN A 217 -10.14 -6.44 -2.15
N LEU A 218 -10.04 -6.43 -0.81
CA LEU A 218 -10.88 -7.27 0.05
C LEU A 218 -12.36 -6.94 -0.12
N LEU A 219 -12.70 -5.64 -0.20
CA LEU A 219 -14.08 -5.21 -0.43
C LEU A 219 -14.60 -5.69 -1.79
N GLN A 220 -13.78 -5.61 -2.85
CA GLN A 220 -14.15 -6.08 -4.19
C GLN A 220 -14.38 -7.59 -4.22
N SER A 221 -13.50 -8.36 -3.58
CA SER A 221 -13.64 -9.80 -3.47
C SER A 221 -14.89 -10.20 -2.67
N ALA A 222 -15.17 -9.53 -1.55
CA ALA A 222 -16.38 -9.76 -0.76
C ALA A 222 -17.67 -9.43 -1.55
N ALA A 223 -17.67 -8.34 -2.31
CA ALA A 223 -18.80 -7.98 -3.18
C ALA A 223 -19.02 -8.95 -4.34
N GLY A 224 -17.98 -9.67 -4.76
CA GLY A 224 -18.07 -10.70 -5.80
C GLY A 224 -18.82 -11.96 -5.35
N ILE A 225 -18.79 -12.25 -4.04
CA ILE A 225 -19.37 -13.47 -3.45
C ILE A 225 -20.72 -13.14 -2.78
N HIS A 226 -20.75 -12.08 -1.97
CA HIS A 226 -21.86 -11.73 -1.11
C HIS A 226 -22.56 -10.45 -1.59
N ARG A 227 -23.91 -10.45 -1.61
CA ARG A 227 -24.69 -9.24 -1.93
C ARG A 227 -24.69 -8.23 -0.79
N THR A 228 -24.68 -8.72 0.44
CA THR A 228 -24.61 -7.94 1.68
C THR A 228 -23.28 -8.21 2.36
N ILE A 229 -22.47 -7.17 2.55
CA ILE A 229 -21.15 -7.32 3.15
C ILE A 229 -21.27 -7.23 4.67
N THR A 230 -21.19 -8.40 5.30
CA THR A 230 -21.13 -8.59 6.76
C THR A 230 -19.68 -8.75 7.22
N GLU A 231 -19.47 -8.81 8.54
CA GLU A 231 -18.15 -9.04 9.13
C GLU A 231 -17.60 -10.43 8.74
N ASP A 232 -18.44 -11.47 8.81
CA ASP A 232 -18.06 -12.84 8.45
C ASP A 232 -17.63 -12.97 6.99
N ALA A 233 -18.33 -12.27 6.09
CA ALA A 233 -17.98 -12.23 4.67
C ALA A 233 -16.58 -11.64 4.42
N ILE A 234 -16.13 -10.70 5.25
CA ILE A 234 -14.80 -10.10 5.15
C ILE A 234 -13.74 -11.04 5.71
N LEU A 235 -14.04 -11.72 6.82
CA LEU A 235 -13.14 -12.71 7.42
C LEU A 235 -12.91 -13.89 6.48
N GLU A 236 -13.97 -14.40 5.85
CA GLU A 236 -13.92 -15.48 4.86
C GLU A 236 -13.00 -15.11 3.69
N VAL A 237 -13.17 -13.91 3.12
CA VAL A 237 -12.38 -13.43 1.99
C VAL A 237 -10.94 -13.10 2.37
N ALA A 238 -10.73 -12.60 3.59
CA ALA A 238 -9.40 -12.34 4.12
C ALA A 238 -8.65 -13.63 4.51
N VAL A 239 -9.34 -14.79 4.51
CA VAL A 239 -8.84 -16.07 5.04
C VAL A 239 -8.31 -15.87 6.47
N HIS A 240 -9.01 -15.03 7.23
CA HIS A 240 -8.65 -14.71 8.61
C HIS A 240 -9.43 -15.60 9.56
N PRO A 241 -8.78 -16.23 10.57
CA PRO A 241 -9.48 -17.10 11.50
C PRO A 241 -10.59 -16.33 12.22
N PRO A 242 -11.81 -16.88 12.27
CA PRO A 242 -12.90 -16.28 13.04
C PRO A 242 -12.55 -16.19 14.52
N SER A 243 -13.12 -15.20 15.22
CA SER A 243 -12.84 -14.96 16.64
C SER A 243 -13.18 -16.17 17.54
N TYR A 244 -14.15 -17.00 17.16
CA TYR A 244 -14.49 -18.20 17.93
C TYR A 244 -13.34 -19.22 17.95
N VAL A 245 -12.59 -19.37 16.85
CA VAL A 245 -11.45 -20.31 16.77
C VAL A 245 -10.37 -19.89 17.76
N VAL A 246 -10.04 -18.61 17.77
CA VAL A 246 -9.03 -18.03 18.66
C VAL A 246 -9.46 -18.16 20.13
N GLN A 247 -10.73 -17.90 20.43
CA GLN A 247 -11.27 -18.06 21.78
C GLN A 247 -11.26 -19.53 22.24
N SER A 248 -11.59 -20.47 21.36
CA SER A 248 -11.48 -21.90 21.64
C SER A 248 -10.05 -22.29 21.99
N VAL A 249 -9.06 -21.86 21.20
CA VAL A 249 -7.64 -22.12 21.48
C VAL A 249 -7.21 -21.52 22.82
N LEU A 250 -7.56 -20.26 23.10
CA LEU A 250 -7.22 -19.61 24.37
C LEU A 250 -7.88 -20.29 25.58
N SER A 251 -9.13 -20.75 25.44
CA SER A 251 -9.83 -21.49 26.49
C SER A 251 -9.24 -22.88 26.74
N ALA A 252 -8.73 -23.53 25.69
CA ALA A 252 -8.01 -24.79 25.78
C ALA A 252 -6.72 -24.63 26.59
N CYS A 253 -5.95 -23.57 26.29
CA CYS A 253 -4.72 -23.22 26.98
C CYS A 253 -4.94 -22.98 28.49
N ALA A 254 -6.14 -22.56 28.90
CA ALA A 254 -6.49 -22.36 30.30
C ALA A 254 -6.88 -23.65 31.04
N THR A 255 -7.18 -24.75 30.31
CA THR A 255 -7.75 -25.97 30.89
C THR A 255 -6.72 -27.08 31.08
N SER A 256 -6.16 -27.63 30.00
CA SER A 256 -5.17 -28.72 30.07
C SER A 256 -4.34 -28.82 28.77
N PRO A 257 -3.12 -29.37 28.84
CA PRO A 257 -2.29 -29.60 27.64
C PRO A 257 -2.94 -30.55 26.62
N ASP A 258 -3.70 -31.54 27.08
CA ASP A 258 -4.37 -32.50 26.21
C ASP A 258 -5.48 -31.83 25.37
N ALA A 259 -6.25 -30.91 25.98
CA ALA A 259 -7.27 -30.14 25.28
C ALA A 259 -6.67 -29.20 24.22
N VAL A 260 -5.47 -28.68 24.47
CA VAL A 260 -4.73 -27.86 23.48
C VAL A 260 -4.34 -28.70 22.28
N ASN A 261 -3.88 -29.93 22.46
CA ASN A 261 -3.50 -30.81 21.36
C ASN A 261 -4.71 -31.18 20.48
N GLU A 262 -5.86 -31.49 21.07
CA GLU A 262 -7.09 -31.77 20.32
C GLU A 262 -7.53 -30.58 19.46
N ILE A 263 -7.56 -29.37 20.04
CA ILE A 263 -7.96 -28.16 19.32
C ILE A 263 -6.89 -27.77 18.28
N ALA A 264 -5.61 -27.96 18.58
CA ALA A 264 -4.52 -27.71 17.62
C ALA A 264 -4.64 -28.62 16.39
N GLU A 265 -4.96 -29.91 16.58
CA GLU A 265 -5.24 -30.83 15.47
C GLU A 265 -6.46 -30.39 14.66
N GLU A 266 -7.54 -29.95 15.32
CA GLU A 266 -8.73 -29.44 14.64
C GLU A 266 -8.40 -28.20 13.79
N VAL A 267 -7.68 -27.24 14.35
CA VAL A 267 -7.26 -26.01 13.64
C VAL A 267 -6.31 -26.33 12.49
N ALA A 268 -5.39 -27.27 12.68
CA ALA A 268 -4.49 -27.74 11.62
C ALA A 268 -5.26 -28.42 10.48
N ASN A 269 -6.29 -29.23 10.79
CA ASN A 269 -7.15 -29.86 9.81
C ASN A 269 -8.02 -28.85 9.04
N GLN A 270 -8.36 -27.71 9.66
CA GLN A 270 -9.06 -26.61 8.98
C GLN A 270 -8.14 -25.80 8.04
N GLY A 271 -6.82 -25.96 8.15
CA GLY A 271 -5.84 -25.36 7.24
C GLY A 271 -5.63 -23.86 7.43
N TRP A 272 -5.90 -23.33 8.64
CA TRP A 272 -5.64 -21.92 8.95
C TRP A 272 -4.14 -21.62 9.02
N ASP A 273 -3.76 -20.42 8.59
CA ASP A 273 -2.39 -19.93 8.74
C ASP A 273 -2.09 -19.69 10.23
N VAL A 274 -1.13 -20.44 10.77
CA VAL A 274 -0.73 -20.35 12.17
C VAL A 274 -0.16 -18.98 12.50
N ALA A 275 0.51 -18.30 11.57
CA ALA A 275 1.01 -16.95 11.81
C ALA A 275 -0.14 -15.96 12.07
N LEU A 276 -1.24 -16.05 11.31
CA LEU A 276 -2.42 -15.23 11.53
C LEU A 276 -3.13 -15.56 12.85
N LEU A 277 -3.17 -16.84 13.21
CA LEU A 277 -3.74 -17.27 14.49
C LEU A 277 -2.95 -16.67 15.67
N LEU A 278 -1.63 -16.75 15.64
CA LEU A 278 -0.76 -16.18 16.68
C LEU A 278 -0.93 -14.66 16.78
N GLN A 279 -1.05 -13.96 15.65
CA GLN A 279 -1.30 -12.51 15.64
C GLN A 279 -2.64 -12.15 16.28
N GLU A 280 -3.70 -12.90 16.01
CA GLU A 280 -5.01 -12.64 16.62
C GLU A 280 -5.00 -13.00 18.12
N MET A 281 -4.29 -14.06 18.52
CA MET A 281 -4.08 -14.39 19.94
C MET A 281 -3.38 -13.27 20.69
N VAL A 282 -2.37 -12.62 20.09
CA VAL A 282 -1.70 -11.44 20.67
C VAL A 282 -2.72 -10.32 20.93
N VAL A 283 -3.61 -10.05 19.97
CA VAL A 283 -4.63 -9.00 20.12
C VAL A 283 -5.61 -9.32 21.26
N GLU A 284 -6.09 -10.56 21.35
CA GLU A 284 -7.01 -10.99 22.41
C GLU A 284 -6.34 -11.00 23.80
N VAL A 285 -5.09 -11.44 23.91
CA VAL A 285 -4.32 -11.42 25.17
C VAL A 285 -4.10 -9.99 25.67
N VAL A 286 -3.78 -9.06 24.76
CA VAL A 286 -3.59 -7.64 25.12
C VAL A 286 -4.89 -7.01 25.63
N LYS A 287 -6.02 -7.32 24.97
CA LYS A 287 -7.35 -6.81 25.33
C LYS A 287 -7.96 -7.48 26.58
N SER A 288 -7.48 -8.65 26.98
CA SER A 288 -8.03 -9.39 28.11
C SER A 288 -7.83 -8.64 29.44
N ASP A 289 -8.93 -8.39 30.16
CA ASP A 289 -8.89 -7.78 31.50
C ASP A 289 -8.61 -8.80 32.61
N HIS A 290 -8.58 -10.10 32.28
CA HIS A 290 -8.45 -11.19 33.25
C HIS A 290 -6.99 -11.57 33.57
N LEU A 291 -6.03 -11.06 32.80
CA LEU A 291 -4.61 -11.37 32.93
C LEU A 291 -3.86 -10.21 33.58
N SER A 292 -2.97 -10.54 34.54
CA SER A 292 -2.05 -9.54 35.09
C SER A 292 -1.00 -9.09 34.07
N ASP A 293 -0.45 -7.89 34.23
CA ASP A 293 0.57 -7.34 33.32
C ASP A 293 1.79 -8.25 33.17
N LEU A 294 2.21 -8.92 34.25
CA LEU A 294 3.32 -9.87 34.22
C LEU A 294 2.96 -11.11 33.37
N GLN A 295 1.75 -11.65 33.54
CA GLN A 295 1.28 -12.78 32.74
C GLN A 295 1.16 -12.41 31.26
N LYS A 296 0.60 -11.21 30.96
CA LYS A 296 0.56 -10.68 29.59
C LYS A 296 1.96 -10.60 29.00
N ALA A 297 2.94 -10.06 29.73
CA ALA A 297 4.31 -9.95 29.26
C ALA A 297 4.94 -11.32 28.95
N THR A 298 4.77 -12.32 29.84
CA THR A 298 5.29 -13.67 29.61
C THR A 298 4.64 -14.33 28.39
N ILE A 299 3.32 -14.25 28.27
CA ILE A 299 2.60 -14.85 27.14
C ILE A 299 3.01 -14.18 25.81
N LEU A 300 3.11 -12.85 25.79
CA LEU A 300 3.53 -12.11 24.60
C LEU A 300 4.96 -12.42 24.18
N HIS A 301 5.86 -12.66 25.15
CA HIS A 301 7.22 -13.10 24.86
C HIS A 301 7.24 -14.45 24.15
N GLU A 302 6.53 -15.46 24.69
CA GLU A 302 6.47 -16.79 24.09
C GLU A 302 5.78 -16.80 22.73
N LEU A 303 4.71 -16.03 22.57
CA LEU A 303 4.03 -15.86 21.27
C LEU A 303 4.97 -15.22 20.24
N GLY A 304 5.74 -14.20 20.62
CA GLY A 304 6.70 -13.54 19.73
C GLY A 304 7.86 -14.45 19.31
N VAL A 305 8.40 -15.26 20.22
CA VAL A 305 9.43 -16.27 19.91
C VAL A 305 8.87 -17.33 18.94
N THR A 306 7.64 -17.78 19.19
CA THR A 306 6.97 -18.77 18.34
C THR A 306 6.66 -18.22 16.96
N GLU A 307 6.10 -17.01 16.86
CA GLU A 307 5.84 -16.34 15.57
C GLU A 307 7.13 -16.18 14.76
N PHE A 308 8.23 -15.77 15.40
CA PHE A 308 9.52 -15.66 14.75
C PHE A 308 10.03 -17.02 14.23
N ALA A 309 9.88 -18.09 15.01
CA ALA A 309 10.27 -19.43 14.59
C ALA A 309 9.44 -19.94 13.40
N VAL A 310 8.13 -19.68 13.39
CA VAL A 310 7.24 -20.01 12.26
C VAL A 310 7.65 -19.25 11.00
N LEU A 311 7.94 -17.95 11.10
CA LEU A 311 8.38 -17.13 9.98
C LEU A 311 9.73 -17.55 9.39
N GLN A 312 10.59 -18.23 10.17
CA GLN A 312 11.84 -18.82 9.69
C GLN A 312 11.65 -20.16 8.96
N GLY A 313 10.42 -20.66 8.83
CA GLY A 313 10.11 -21.92 8.15
C GLY A 313 10.31 -23.15 9.03
N ARG A 314 10.26 -23.01 10.36
CA ARG A 314 10.23 -24.17 11.25
C ARG A 314 8.86 -24.84 11.14
N GLU A 315 8.82 -26.08 10.65
CA GLU A 315 7.59 -26.89 10.64
C GLU A 315 7.09 -27.08 12.08
N LEU A 316 5.82 -26.74 12.30
CA LEU A 316 5.13 -26.98 13.55
C LEU A 316 4.76 -28.46 13.66
N LEU A 317 5.63 -29.27 14.26
CA LEU A 317 5.30 -30.60 14.76
C LEU A 317 6.23 -30.98 15.93
N PRO A 318 5.69 -31.62 16.98
CA PRO A 318 4.60 -31.13 17.81
C PRO A 318 5.11 -30.09 18.82
N LEU A 319 4.19 -29.38 19.46
CA LEU A 319 4.44 -28.62 20.69
C LEU A 319 5.01 -29.55 21.76
N ALA A 320 6.32 -29.77 21.75
CA ALA A 320 7.06 -30.27 22.90
C ALA A 320 7.19 -29.09 23.88
N MET A 321 6.06 -28.66 24.46
CA MET A 321 6.07 -27.89 25.70
C MET A 321 6.43 -28.87 26.82
N SER A 322 7.72 -28.96 27.11
CA SER A 322 8.24 -29.45 28.39
C SER A 322 8.68 -28.28 29.24
#